data_AF-A0A371SID9-F1
#
_entry.id   AF-A0A371SID9-F1
#
_cell.length_a   1.000
_cell.length_b   1.000
_cell.length_c   1.000
_cell.angle_alpha   90.00
_cell.angle_beta   90.00
_cell.angle_gamma   90.00
#
_symmetry.space_group_name_H-M   'P 1'
#
loop_
_entity.id
_entity.type
_entity.pdbx_description
1 polymer ?
#
loop_
_entity_poly.entity_id
_entity_poly.type
_entity_poly.pdbx_seq_one_letter_code
_entity_poly.pdbx_strand_id
1 'polypeptide(L)'
;MTQAAKVNEGTPQTKISLSGTELNKEAPKKSQESKADIYDPASYPLVEKGRIATTLYDDFGTFHRLYYSDITEVYADNLEILFYYNSGSAYTKDSILTYELFYEEGHTLKFYGSVYFDTAGYTDAFLYTEIDKNLYMNQPFIYLRVGTSATIEDEYYSSVATFKIKNPFYAGDESLTGNTYALISNESISEYMETTGMFQFDTQTKNSTIDPNLDQSSYIMDADLPFDIPEIIGNPIEKNKFYTAQTYKVGDSRAFWVTDLGTNQDYQIQAQLAYSGSKSNVWVYNNQITNSAAAQLGTEFDTNIYGTVTSHFAQESDVDGNGKVHILVFDIKDGYNGNGGYVSGYFYGRDLYSTYYFPQSNQSEIFYIDTYPSMGAVGASLDVTRSYGTLAHEFQHMVSFNQNVLVEGRGDLPSWINEGLAEAAHQVYRGVGLSGRLDYYNRSNSIQNGHSLLYWGDNNDSLSNYSLSYLFMQYLKIQTNQ
;
A
#
# COMPACT_ATOMS: atom_id res chain seq x y z
N MET A 1 15.92 -23.36 -52.94
CA MET A 1 14.69 -22.67 -53.37
C MET A 1 13.55 -23.63 -53.12
N THR A 2 12.79 -23.43 -52.05
CA THR A 2 11.69 -24.32 -51.67
C THR A 2 10.44 -23.48 -51.53
N GLN A 3 9.42 -23.92 -52.27
CA GLN A 3 8.20 -23.23 -52.63
C GLN A 3 7.33 -22.99 -51.39
N ALA A 4 6.95 -21.73 -51.13
CA ALA A 4 5.99 -21.38 -50.09
C ALA A 4 4.59 -21.83 -50.52
N ALA A 5 3.99 -22.71 -49.73
CA ALA A 5 2.58 -23.08 -49.85
C ALA A 5 1.72 -21.92 -49.34
N LYS A 6 0.90 -21.35 -50.23
CA LYS A 6 -0.20 -20.46 -49.86
C LYS A 6 -1.21 -21.25 -49.04
N VAL A 7 -1.49 -20.80 -47.82
CA VAL A 7 -2.67 -21.23 -47.06
C VAL A 7 -3.84 -20.34 -47.51
N ASN A 8 -4.93 -20.99 -47.89
CA ASN A 8 -6.18 -20.40 -48.37
C ASN A 8 -6.70 -19.28 -47.47
N GLU A 9 -6.97 -18.12 -48.06
CA GLU A 9 -7.92 -17.14 -47.54
C GLU A 9 -9.32 -17.76 -47.63
N GLY A 10 -9.85 -18.21 -46.49
CA GLY A 10 -11.25 -18.60 -46.37
C GLY A 10 -12.14 -17.35 -46.37
N THR A 11 -13.12 -17.33 -47.27
CA THR A 11 -14.29 -16.45 -47.27
C THR A 11 -14.87 -16.23 -45.86
N PRO A 12 -15.34 -15.02 -45.51
CA PRO A 12 -15.86 -14.73 -44.17
C PRO A 12 -17.14 -15.53 -43.94
N GLN A 13 -17.12 -16.47 -42.99
CA GLN A 13 -18.36 -17.03 -42.46
C GLN A 13 -19.10 -15.90 -41.76
N THR A 14 -20.33 -15.64 -42.18
CA THR A 14 -21.28 -14.74 -41.53
C THR A 14 -21.44 -15.19 -40.08
N LYS A 15 -20.79 -14.48 -39.14
CA LYS A 15 -20.91 -14.74 -37.71
C LYS A 15 -22.37 -14.50 -37.29
N ILE A 16 -23.00 -15.52 -36.71
CA ILE A 16 -24.38 -15.45 -36.23
C ILE A 16 -24.45 -14.41 -35.10
N SER A 17 -25.43 -13.51 -35.19
CA SER A 17 -25.65 -12.43 -34.21
C SER A 17 -27.09 -12.49 -33.71
N LEU A 18 -27.28 -12.36 -32.40
CA LEU A 18 -28.57 -12.31 -31.73
C LEU A 18 -28.77 -10.92 -31.13
N SER A 19 -29.91 -10.30 -31.45
CA SER A 19 -30.34 -9.05 -30.83
C SER A 19 -31.00 -9.34 -29.50
N GLY A 20 -30.72 -8.52 -28.50
CA GLY A 20 -31.51 -8.50 -27.27
C GLY A 20 -32.95 -8.11 -27.57
N THR A 21 -33.88 -8.54 -26.72
CA THR A 21 -35.25 -8.02 -26.75
C THR A 21 -35.30 -6.49 -26.54
N GLU A 22 -36.47 -5.89 -26.74
CA GLU A 22 -36.73 -4.55 -26.21
C GLU A 22 -36.47 -4.52 -24.68
N LEU A 23 -35.99 -3.38 -24.21
CA LEU A 23 -35.63 -3.16 -22.82
C LEU A 23 -36.87 -3.27 -21.91
N ASN A 24 -36.88 -4.26 -21.02
CA ASN A 24 -37.91 -4.42 -20.00
C ASN A 24 -37.56 -3.57 -18.76
N LYS A 25 -38.55 -2.87 -18.19
CA LYS A 25 -38.42 -2.00 -17.00
C LYS A 25 -38.92 -2.64 -15.70
N GLU A 26 -39.38 -3.89 -15.76
CA GLU A 26 -39.75 -4.65 -14.56
C GLU A 26 -38.56 -4.86 -13.64
N ALA A 27 -38.83 -4.96 -12.34
CA ALA A 27 -37.79 -5.09 -11.32
C ALA A 27 -36.83 -6.27 -11.61
N PRO A 28 -35.55 -6.17 -11.20
CA PRO A 28 -34.57 -7.23 -11.42
C PRO A 28 -35.02 -8.57 -10.83
N LYS A 29 -34.59 -9.69 -11.42
CA LYS A 29 -34.92 -11.02 -10.91
C LYS A 29 -34.35 -11.21 -9.50
N LYS A 30 -35.06 -11.98 -8.67
CA LYS A 30 -34.64 -12.21 -7.28
C LYS A 30 -33.30 -12.94 -7.23
N SER A 31 -32.49 -12.61 -6.24
CA SER A 31 -31.28 -13.38 -5.90
C SER A 31 -31.67 -14.51 -4.95
N GLN A 32 -31.18 -15.74 -5.18
CA GLN A 32 -31.10 -16.75 -4.12
C GLN A 32 -30.03 -16.29 -3.11
N GLU A 33 -30.26 -16.50 -1.80
CA GLU A 33 -29.52 -15.83 -0.71
C GLU A 33 -27.98 -15.78 -0.85
N SER A 34 -27.41 -14.65 -0.38
CA SER A 34 -26.00 -14.39 -0.02
C SER A 34 -24.93 -14.17 -1.11
N LYS A 35 -25.22 -13.53 -2.25
CA LYS A 35 -24.15 -13.09 -3.17
C LYS A 35 -24.36 -11.68 -3.69
N ALA A 36 -23.45 -10.79 -3.27
CA ALA A 36 -23.25 -9.40 -3.71
C ALA A 36 -24.48 -8.47 -3.57
N ASP A 37 -24.31 -7.32 -2.93
CA ASP A 37 -25.31 -6.27 -3.01
C ASP A 37 -25.35 -5.74 -4.45
N ILE A 38 -26.43 -6.03 -5.17
CA ILE A 38 -26.59 -5.63 -6.58
C ILE A 38 -26.73 -4.10 -6.73
N TYR A 39 -26.92 -3.39 -5.61
CA TYR A 39 -26.98 -1.94 -5.57
C TYR A 39 -25.65 -1.28 -5.17
N ASP A 40 -24.64 -2.07 -4.84
CA ASP A 40 -23.29 -1.60 -4.50
C ASP A 40 -22.38 -1.61 -5.74
N PRO A 41 -21.90 -0.44 -6.22
CA PRO A 41 -20.95 -0.36 -7.35
C PRO A 41 -19.64 -1.12 -7.13
N ALA A 42 -19.20 -1.33 -5.88
CA ALA A 42 -17.98 -2.06 -5.56
C ALA A 42 -18.12 -3.58 -5.78
N SER A 43 -19.35 -4.09 -5.76
CA SER A 43 -19.67 -5.50 -6.02
C SER A 43 -19.59 -5.91 -7.50
N TYR A 44 -19.17 -5.01 -8.39
CA TYR A 44 -19.07 -5.21 -9.84
C TYR A 44 -17.61 -5.09 -10.31
N PRO A 45 -16.88 -6.20 -10.54
CA PRO A 45 -15.51 -6.18 -11.04
C PRO A 45 -15.43 -5.60 -12.46
N LEU A 46 -14.34 -4.89 -12.77
CA LEU A 46 -14.11 -4.31 -14.10
C LEU A 46 -13.69 -5.40 -15.11
N VAL A 47 -14.34 -5.42 -16.27
CA VAL A 47 -14.00 -6.31 -17.39
C VAL A 47 -13.42 -5.48 -18.54
N GLU A 48 -12.20 -5.83 -18.96
CA GLU A 48 -11.55 -5.20 -20.10
C GLU A 48 -12.02 -5.79 -21.45
N LYS A 49 -11.95 -4.97 -22.50
CA LYS A 49 -12.26 -5.38 -23.87
C LYS A 49 -11.43 -6.58 -24.29
N GLY A 50 -12.08 -7.58 -24.90
CA GLY A 50 -11.47 -8.83 -25.34
C GLY A 50 -11.25 -9.87 -24.25
N ARG A 51 -11.62 -9.59 -22.98
CA ARG A 51 -11.53 -10.53 -21.86
C ARG A 51 -12.85 -11.27 -21.65
N ILE A 52 -12.76 -12.39 -20.92
CA ILE A 52 -13.94 -13.10 -20.43
C ILE A 52 -14.63 -12.20 -19.40
N ALA A 53 -15.90 -11.89 -19.63
CA ALA A 53 -16.74 -11.15 -18.70
C ALA A 53 -17.24 -12.06 -17.56
N THR A 54 -17.73 -13.26 -17.92
CA THR A 54 -18.16 -14.26 -16.95
C THR A 54 -18.26 -15.66 -17.59
N THR A 55 -18.27 -16.69 -16.74
CA THR A 55 -18.71 -18.05 -17.09
C THR A 55 -19.78 -18.48 -16.08
N LEU A 56 -21.01 -18.66 -16.56
CA LEU A 56 -22.14 -19.16 -15.80
C LEU A 56 -22.27 -20.68 -16.01
N TYR A 57 -22.73 -21.41 -15.00
CA TYR A 57 -23.01 -22.85 -15.09
C TYR A 57 -24.47 -23.07 -14.75
N ASP A 58 -25.25 -23.51 -15.73
CA ASP A 58 -26.69 -23.68 -15.58
C ASP A 58 -27.06 -24.94 -14.77
N ASP A 59 -28.36 -25.21 -14.61
CA ASP A 59 -28.85 -26.37 -13.84
C ASP A 59 -28.52 -27.72 -14.51
N PHE A 60 -28.17 -27.71 -15.80
CA PHE A 60 -27.67 -28.88 -16.53
C PHE A 60 -26.15 -29.07 -16.36
N GLY A 61 -25.46 -28.13 -15.71
CA GLY A 61 -24.00 -28.06 -15.62
C GLY A 61 -23.34 -27.59 -16.92
N THR A 62 -24.11 -27.14 -17.91
CA THR A 62 -23.60 -26.56 -19.14
C THR A 62 -23.07 -25.16 -18.87
N PHE A 63 -21.88 -24.86 -19.40
CA PHE A 63 -21.30 -23.53 -19.24
C PHE A 63 -21.83 -22.55 -20.28
N HIS A 64 -21.96 -21.28 -19.86
CA HIS A 64 -22.31 -20.12 -20.67
C HIS A 64 -21.23 -19.06 -20.45
N ARG A 65 -20.37 -18.85 -21.44
CA ARG A 65 -19.22 -17.94 -21.35
C ARG A 65 -19.46 -16.71 -22.20
N LEU A 66 -19.18 -15.54 -21.63
CA LEU A 66 -19.26 -14.26 -22.30
C LEU A 66 -17.90 -13.61 -22.39
N TYR A 67 -17.60 -13.04 -23.55
CA TYR A 67 -16.42 -12.23 -23.80
C TYR A 67 -16.87 -10.82 -24.15
N TYR A 68 -16.42 -9.84 -23.38
CA TYR A 68 -16.72 -8.44 -23.70
C TYR A 68 -16.01 -8.06 -25.00
N SER A 69 -16.77 -7.72 -26.04
CA SER A 69 -16.22 -7.45 -27.37
C SER A 69 -16.05 -5.98 -27.64
N ASP A 70 -17.10 -5.17 -27.52
CA ASP A 70 -17.01 -3.72 -27.74
C ASP A 70 -18.22 -2.95 -27.19
N ILE A 71 -18.08 -1.63 -27.11
CA ILE A 71 -19.23 -0.70 -27.09
C ILE A 71 -19.05 0.26 -28.26
N THR A 72 -20.06 0.35 -29.11
CA THR A 72 -20.05 1.19 -30.32
C THR A 72 -21.17 2.22 -30.27
N GLU A 73 -20.91 3.41 -30.80
CA GLU A 73 -21.96 4.39 -31.06
C GLU A 73 -22.57 4.05 -32.43
N VAL A 74 -23.83 3.62 -32.43
CA VAL A 74 -24.53 3.17 -33.65
C VAL A 74 -25.44 4.29 -34.19
N TYR A 75 -26.09 5.03 -33.29
CA TYR A 75 -26.88 6.23 -33.60
C TYR A 75 -26.54 7.34 -32.60
N ALA A 76 -26.87 8.59 -32.92
CA ALA A 76 -26.51 9.75 -32.11
C ALA A 76 -26.91 9.63 -30.62
N ASP A 77 -28.01 8.91 -30.35
CA ASP A 77 -28.60 8.77 -29.02
C ASP A 77 -28.48 7.34 -28.42
N ASN A 78 -27.91 6.37 -29.14
CA ASN A 78 -27.84 4.97 -28.69
C ASN A 78 -26.41 4.40 -28.74
N LEU A 79 -26.03 3.69 -27.68
CA LEU A 79 -24.83 2.85 -27.64
C LEU A 79 -25.22 1.39 -27.81
N GLU A 80 -24.42 0.63 -28.56
CA GLU A 80 -24.55 -0.82 -28.69
C GLU A 80 -23.47 -1.51 -27.88
N ILE A 81 -23.86 -2.44 -27.01
CA ILE A 81 -22.94 -3.29 -26.26
C ILE A 81 -22.86 -4.65 -26.94
N LEU A 82 -21.64 -5.09 -27.26
CA LEU A 82 -21.37 -6.35 -27.96
C LEU A 82 -20.63 -7.34 -27.05
N PHE A 83 -21.20 -8.54 -26.90
CA PHE A 83 -20.54 -9.70 -26.30
C PHE A 83 -20.40 -10.84 -27.31
N TYR A 84 -19.32 -11.59 -27.21
CA TYR A 84 -19.22 -12.89 -27.85
C TYR A 84 -19.60 -13.97 -26.83
N TYR A 85 -20.64 -14.73 -27.15
CA TYR A 85 -21.15 -15.82 -26.34
C TYR A 85 -20.59 -17.16 -26.82
N ASN A 86 -20.30 -18.05 -25.88
CA ASN A 86 -19.92 -19.43 -26.14
C ASN A 86 -20.53 -20.36 -25.08
N SER A 87 -21.00 -21.54 -25.48
CA SER A 87 -21.61 -22.51 -24.57
C SER A 87 -21.16 -23.94 -24.84
N GLY A 88 -21.23 -24.77 -23.80
CA GLY A 88 -20.93 -26.20 -23.88
C GLY A 88 -21.96 -27.02 -24.66
N SER A 89 -23.16 -26.49 -24.92
CA SER A 89 -24.22 -27.18 -25.66
C SER A 89 -25.05 -26.21 -26.49
N ALA A 90 -25.59 -26.67 -27.63
CA ALA A 90 -26.56 -25.92 -28.41
C ALA A 90 -27.97 -26.02 -27.84
N TYR A 91 -28.33 -27.15 -27.21
CA TYR A 91 -29.73 -27.46 -26.84
C TYR A 91 -29.93 -27.94 -25.41
N THR A 92 -28.93 -28.61 -24.81
CA THR A 92 -29.03 -29.11 -23.43
C THR A 92 -28.49 -28.05 -22.48
N LYS A 93 -29.27 -27.00 -22.29
CA LYS A 93 -28.92 -25.84 -21.48
C LYS A 93 -30.14 -24.99 -21.12
N ASP A 94 -29.98 -24.11 -20.15
CA ASP A 94 -30.90 -23.02 -19.85
C ASP A 94 -30.72 -21.91 -20.91
N SER A 95 -31.61 -21.86 -21.91
CA SER A 95 -31.34 -21.10 -23.14
C SER A 95 -31.49 -19.60 -23.00
N ILE A 96 -32.14 -19.10 -21.96
CA ILE A 96 -32.40 -17.67 -21.77
C ILE A 96 -31.23 -17.03 -21.03
N LEU A 97 -30.50 -16.16 -21.73
CA LEU A 97 -29.48 -15.31 -21.13
C LEU A 97 -30.04 -13.90 -20.95
N THR A 98 -29.92 -13.33 -19.75
CA THR A 98 -30.48 -12.02 -19.41
C THR A 98 -29.38 -11.05 -19.01
N TYR A 99 -29.39 -9.85 -19.55
CA TYR A 99 -28.58 -8.73 -19.04
C TYR A 99 -29.49 -7.78 -18.28
N GLU A 100 -29.20 -7.55 -17.01
CA GLU A 100 -29.76 -6.49 -16.20
C GLU A 100 -28.76 -5.33 -16.15
N LEU A 101 -29.22 -4.15 -16.57
CA LEU A 101 -28.42 -2.94 -16.73
C LEU A 101 -28.66 -2.00 -15.55
N PHE A 102 -27.59 -1.40 -15.06
CA PHE A 102 -27.62 -0.44 -13.97
C PHE A 102 -26.78 0.81 -14.30
N TYR A 103 -27.06 1.92 -13.62
CA TYR A 103 -26.28 3.15 -13.64
C TYR A 103 -26.06 3.66 -12.22
N GLU A 104 -25.03 4.46 -11.99
CA GLU A 104 -24.67 4.95 -10.66
C GLU A 104 -25.31 6.31 -10.37
N GLU A 105 -25.94 6.43 -9.20
CA GLU A 105 -26.50 7.67 -8.68
C GLU A 105 -26.26 7.73 -7.17
N GLY A 106 -25.56 8.77 -6.70
CA GLY A 106 -25.29 8.98 -5.27
C GLY A 106 -24.55 7.82 -4.60
N HIS A 107 -23.56 7.24 -5.27
CA HIS A 107 -22.77 6.07 -4.82
C HIS A 107 -23.57 4.77 -4.67
N THR A 108 -24.76 4.69 -5.27
CA THR A 108 -25.58 3.48 -5.33
C THR A 108 -25.97 3.19 -6.77
N LEU A 109 -26.16 1.91 -7.12
CA LEU A 109 -26.66 1.54 -8.43
C LEU A 109 -28.17 1.66 -8.48
N LYS A 110 -28.67 2.18 -9.60
CA LYS A 110 -30.08 2.20 -9.98
C LYS A 110 -30.30 1.26 -11.14
N PHE A 111 -31.33 0.42 -11.01
CA PHE A 111 -31.73 -0.48 -12.08
C PHE A 111 -32.30 0.32 -13.26
N TYR A 112 -31.77 0.06 -14.45
CA TYR A 112 -32.22 0.67 -15.69
C TYR A 112 -33.25 -0.20 -16.41
N GLY A 113 -32.99 -1.49 -16.52
CA GLY A 113 -33.83 -2.42 -17.27
C GLY A 113 -33.12 -3.73 -17.60
N SER A 114 -33.84 -4.67 -18.19
CA SER A 114 -33.31 -5.96 -18.61
C SER A 114 -33.54 -6.24 -20.10
N VAL A 115 -32.64 -7.03 -20.70
CA VAL A 115 -32.76 -7.55 -22.06
C VAL A 115 -32.43 -9.03 -22.06
N TYR A 116 -33.14 -9.79 -22.88
CA TYR A 116 -33.05 -11.26 -22.92
C TYR A 116 -32.57 -11.73 -24.30
N PHE A 117 -31.86 -12.85 -24.32
CA PHE A 117 -31.41 -13.54 -25.52
C PHE A 117 -31.81 -15.00 -25.43
N ASP A 118 -32.52 -15.51 -26.43
CA ASP A 118 -32.72 -16.95 -26.59
C ASP A 118 -31.53 -17.55 -27.34
N THR A 119 -30.73 -18.31 -26.61
CA THR A 119 -29.51 -18.94 -27.11
C THR A 119 -29.74 -20.38 -27.58
N ALA A 120 -31.01 -20.85 -27.62
CA ALA A 120 -31.35 -22.19 -28.08
C ALA A 120 -30.89 -22.42 -29.53
N GLY A 121 -30.20 -23.53 -29.77
CA GLY A 121 -29.63 -23.89 -31.06
C GLY A 121 -28.24 -23.33 -31.34
N TYR A 122 -27.64 -22.54 -30.42
CA TYR A 122 -26.35 -21.88 -30.64
C TYR A 122 -25.29 -22.29 -29.62
N THR A 123 -24.11 -22.73 -30.07
CA THR A 123 -22.91 -22.88 -29.22
C THR A 123 -22.08 -21.60 -29.15
N ASP A 124 -22.30 -20.69 -30.10
CA ASP A 124 -21.59 -19.43 -30.22
C ASP A 124 -22.47 -18.42 -30.98
N ALA A 125 -22.42 -17.16 -30.54
CA ALA A 125 -23.14 -16.05 -31.16
C ALA A 125 -22.54 -14.72 -30.70
N PHE A 126 -22.68 -13.67 -31.52
CA PHE A 126 -22.53 -12.30 -31.04
C PHE A 126 -23.85 -11.83 -30.45
N LEU A 127 -23.82 -11.34 -29.22
CA LEU A 127 -24.99 -10.81 -28.51
C LEU A 127 -24.86 -9.29 -28.47
N TYR A 128 -25.81 -8.58 -29.06
CA TYR A 128 -25.83 -7.13 -29.08
C TYR A 128 -27.10 -6.57 -28.44
N THR A 129 -26.96 -5.47 -27.70
CA THR A 129 -28.07 -4.74 -27.09
C THR A 129 -27.84 -3.24 -27.18
N GLU A 130 -28.90 -2.49 -27.44
CA GLU A 130 -28.89 -1.03 -27.47
C GLU A 130 -29.26 -0.45 -26.10
N ILE A 131 -28.53 0.59 -25.69
CA ILE A 131 -28.78 1.36 -24.47
C ILE A 131 -28.78 2.87 -24.78
N ASP A 132 -29.49 3.64 -23.96
CA ASP A 132 -29.63 5.09 -24.13
C ASP A 132 -28.32 5.82 -23.78
N LYS A 133 -27.72 6.47 -24.77
CA LYS A 133 -26.46 7.21 -24.61
C LYS A 133 -26.61 8.36 -23.61
N ASN A 134 -27.75 9.05 -23.58
CA ASN A 134 -27.96 10.21 -22.70
C ASN A 134 -27.98 9.81 -21.23
N LEU A 135 -28.44 8.60 -20.90
CA LEU A 135 -28.37 8.08 -19.54
C LEU A 135 -26.93 7.80 -19.11
N TYR A 136 -26.13 7.25 -20.03
CA TYR A 136 -24.77 6.79 -19.73
C TYR A 136 -23.68 7.83 -20.04
N MET A 137 -23.98 8.97 -20.67
CA MET A 137 -22.98 9.98 -21.05
C MET A 137 -22.19 10.54 -19.85
N ASN A 138 -22.80 10.54 -18.66
CA ASN A 138 -22.15 10.95 -17.41
C ASN A 138 -21.82 9.77 -16.49
N GLN A 139 -21.80 8.55 -17.05
CA GLN A 139 -21.48 7.32 -16.33
C GLN A 139 -20.13 6.80 -16.84
N PRO A 140 -19.07 6.75 -16.00
CA PRO A 140 -17.76 6.22 -16.41
C PRO A 140 -17.80 4.70 -16.69
N PHE A 141 -18.79 4.01 -16.13
CA PHE A 141 -18.99 2.58 -16.28
C PHE A 141 -20.44 2.24 -16.60
N ILE A 142 -20.65 1.14 -17.31
CA ILE A 142 -21.95 0.47 -17.46
C ILE A 142 -21.89 -0.77 -16.58
N TYR A 143 -22.84 -0.91 -15.66
CA TYR A 143 -22.91 -2.00 -14.70
C TYR A 143 -23.90 -3.06 -15.19
N LEU A 144 -23.46 -4.31 -15.26
CA LEU A 144 -24.25 -5.44 -15.76
C LEU A 144 -24.33 -6.56 -14.71
N ARG A 145 -25.55 -7.06 -14.50
CA ARG A 145 -25.79 -8.36 -13.86
C ARG A 145 -26.32 -9.30 -14.92
N VAL A 146 -25.61 -10.39 -15.16
CA VAL A 146 -25.93 -11.35 -16.23
C VAL A 146 -26.29 -12.68 -15.63
N GLY A 147 -27.44 -13.21 -16.01
CA GLY A 147 -27.94 -14.49 -15.51
C GLY A 147 -28.48 -15.39 -16.61
N THR A 148 -28.51 -16.69 -16.33
CA THR A 148 -29.08 -17.73 -17.21
C THR A 148 -30.30 -18.36 -16.53
N SER A 149 -31.36 -18.62 -17.29
CA SER A 149 -32.58 -19.30 -16.81
C SER A 149 -33.22 -20.16 -17.91
N ALA A 150 -34.06 -21.10 -17.51
CA ALA A 150 -34.74 -21.99 -18.46
C ALA A 150 -35.83 -21.26 -19.24
N THR A 151 -36.54 -20.34 -18.56
CA THR A 151 -37.60 -19.51 -19.14
C THR A 151 -37.44 -18.04 -18.76
N ILE A 152 -38.14 -17.15 -19.46
CA ILE A 152 -38.12 -15.72 -19.12
C ILE A 152 -38.87 -15.46 -17.81
N GLU A 153 -39.89 -16.28 -17.50
CA GLU A 153 -40.77 -16.18 -16.34
C GLU A 153 -40.14 -16.67 -15.03
N ASP A 154 -39.01 -17.40 -15.10
CA ASP A 154 -38.34 -17.91 -13.91
C ASP A 154 -38.00 -16.78 -12.93
N GLU A 155 -38.34 -16.95 -11.66
CA GLU A 155 -38.15 -15.94 -10.62
C GLU A 155 -36.67 -15.76 -10.23
N TYR A 156 -35.85 -16.78 -10.50
CA TYR A 156 -34.43 -16.85 -10.17
C TYR A 156 -33.61 -17.24 -11.40
N TYR A 157 -32.35 -16.82 -11.42
CA TYR A 157 -31.37 -17.37 -12.35
C TYR A 157 -30.81 -18.68 -11.83
N SER A 158 -30.60 -19.65 -12.71
CA SER A 158 -29.84 -20.88 -12.43
C SER A 158 -28.39 -20.53 -12.11
N SER A 159 -27.85 -19.49 -12.75
CA SER A 159 -26.53 -18.93 -12.45
C SER A 159 -26.45 -17.46 -12.84
N VAL A 160 -25.74 -16.66 -12.05
CA VAL A 160 -25.67 -15.20 -12.19
C VAL A 160 -24.30 -14.66 -11.81
N ALA A 161 -23.89 -13.59 -12.49
CA ALA A 161 -22.65 -12.85 -12.19
C ALA A 161 -22.85 -11.34 -12.39
N THR A 162 -22.08 -10.54 -11.68
CA THR A 162 -22.02 -9.08 -11.82
C THR A 162 -20.67 -8.65 -12.38
N PHE A 163 -20.65 -7.62 -13.21
CA PHE A 163 -19.43 -6.97 -13.69
C PHE A 163 -19.73 -5.60 -14.29
N LYS A 164 -18.72 -4.74 -14.39
CA LYS A 164 -18.84 -3.44 -15.06
C LYS A 164 -17.87 -3.33 -16.23
N ILE A 165 -18.25 -2.56 -17.23
CA ILE A 165 -17.43 -2.26 -18.41
C ILE A 165 -17.22 -0.75 -18.51
N LYS A 166 -16.04 -0.32 -18.96
CA LYS A 166 -15.74 1.10 -19.16
C LYS A 166 -16.62 1.67 -20.26
N ASN A 167 -17.25 2.82 -20.01
CA ASN A 167 -17.97 3.56 -21.04
C ASN A 167 -16.98 4.44 -21.82
N PRO A 168 -16.68 4.13 -23.11
CA PRO A 168 -15.76 4.94 -23.89
C PRO A 168 -16.34 6.30 -24.32
N PHE A 169 -17.64 6.54 -24.09
CA PHE A 169 -18.35 7.78 -24.44
C PHE A 169 -18.69 8.65 -23.23
N TYR A 170 -18.06 8.39 -22.08
CA TYR A 170 -18.21 9.22 -20.89
C TYR A 170 -17.63 10.62 -21.13
N ALA A 171 -18.47 11.66 -20.98
CA ALA A 171 -18.16 13.06 -21.23
C ALA A 171 -17.86 13.86 -19.95
N GLY A 172 -17.87 13.21 -18.78
CA GLY A 172 -17.53 13.86 -17.51
C GLY A 172 -16.02 14.09 -17.39
N ASP A 173 -15.66 15.37 -17.24
CA ASP A 173 -14.31 15.92 -17.05
C ASP A 173 -13.22 15.48 -18.04
N GLU A 174 -13.14 16.19 -19.17
CA GLU A 174 -11.98 16.22 -20.07
C GLU A 174 -10.74 16.93 -19.46
N SER A 175 -10.56 16.92 -18.14
CA SER A 175 -9.44 17.57 -17.46
C SER A 175 -8.52 16.59 -16.71
N LEU A 176 -8.36 15.34 -17.15
CA LEU A 176 -7.32 14.47 -16.60
C LEU A 176 -6.63 13.64 -17.69
N THR A 177 -6.03 14.32 -18.68
CA THR A 177 -4.94 13.74 -19.48
C THR A 177 -3.63 13.88 -18.71
N GLY A 178 -3.49 13.04 -17.70
CA GLY A 178 -2.29 12.87 -16.91
C GLY A 178 -2.52 11.66 -16.02
N ASN A 179 -1.59 10.72 -15.96
CA ASN A 179 -1.64 9.58 -15.06
C ASN A 179 -1.96 10.07 -13.64
N THR A 180 -3.22 9.93 -13.23
CA THR A 180 -3.68 10.35 -11.91
C THR A 180 -4.36 9.15 -11.30
N TYR A 181 -3.68 8.55 -10.33
CA TYR A 181 -4.18 7.43 -9.55
C TYR A 181 -5.25 7.96 -8.58
N ALA A 182 -6.37 7.26 -8.47
CA ALA A 182 -7.33 7.46 -7.39
C ALA A 182 -7.01 6.48 -6.26
N LEU A 183 -6.73 6.99 -5.07
CA LEU A 183 -6.65 6.20 -3.85
C LEU A 183 -8.09 5.90 -3.39
N ILE A 184 -8.48 4.63 -3.36
CA ILE A 184 -9.73 4.18 -2.75
C ILE A 184 -9.36 3.57 -1.39
N SER A 185 -9.71 4.28 -0.31
CA SER A 185 -9.58 3.81 1.08
C SER A 185 -10.95 3.32 1.55
N ASN A 186 -11.06 2.05 1.95
CA ASN A 186 -12.24 1.54 2.65
C ASN A 186 -12.03 1.74 4.16
N GLU A 187 -12.79 2.66 4.75
CA GLU A 187 -12.58 3.17 6.12
C GLU A 187 -13.69 2.75 7.10
N SER A 188 -13.99 1.45 7.19
CA SER A 188 -14.85 0.95 8.27
C SER A 188 -14.02 0.58 9.51
N ILE A 189 -14.36 1.15 10.66
CA ILE A 189 -13.70 0.93 11.97
C ILE A 189 -14.70 0.77 13.13
N SER A 190 -15.54 -0.29 13.16
CA SER A 190 -15.98 -1.02 14.39
C SER A 190 -17.36 -1.70 14.29
N GLU A 191 -17.54 -2.81 15.04
CA GLU A 191 -18.45 -2.82 16.22
C GLU A 191 -17.93 -3.64 17.43
N TYR A 192 -16.83 -4.40 17.35
CA TYR A 192 -16.27 -5.12 18.51
C TYR A 192 -14.78 -4.83 18.66
N MET A 193 -14.35 -4.43 19.87
CA MET A 193 -12.92 -4.30 20.19
C MET A 193 -12.23 -5.66 19.99
N GLU A 194 -11.15 -5.67 19.23
CA GLU A 194 -10.26 -6.82 19.07
C GLU A 194 -8.83 -6.48 19.51
N THR A 195 -8.12 -7.52 19.96
CA THR A 195 -6.81 -7.47 20.61
C THR A 195 -5.70 -6.97 19.69
N THR A 196 -4.72 -6.23 20.22
CA THR A 196 -3.48 -5.83 19.53
C THR A 196 -2.48 -7.00 19.40
N GLY A 197 -2.98 -8.23 19.23
CA GLY A 197 -2.22 -9.47 19.35
C GLY A 197 -0.81 -9.39 18.76
N MET A 198 0.17 -9.89 19.53
CA MET A 198 1.61 -9.95 19.27
C MET A 198 1.99 -9.91 17.77
N PHE A 199 2.58 -8.80 17.33
CA PHE A 199 3.18 -8.71 15.99
C PHE A 199 4.40 -9.62 15.92
N GLN A 200 4.33 -10.63 15.07
CA GLN A 200 5.52 -11.32 14.59
C GLN A 200 6.15 -10.43 13.52
N PHE A 201 7.22 -9.73 13.89
CA PHE A 201 8.16 -9.19 12.92
C PHE A 201 8.75 -10.35 12.10
N ASP A 202 8.23 -10.60 10.90
CA ASP A 202 8.96 -11.38 9.90
C ASP A 202 9.83 -10.36 9.14
N THR A 203 11.10 -10.24 9.51
CA THR A 203 12.09 -9.52 8.69
C THR A 203 12.25 -10.16 7.30
N GLN A 204 11.66 -11.35 7.08
CA GLN A 204 11.49 -11.92 5.76
C GLN A 204 10.20 -11.43 5.13
N THR A 205 10.32 -10.38 4.33
CA THR A 205 9.29 -9.94 3.40
C THR A 205 9.11 -10.97 2.28
N LYS A 206 8.46 -12.11 2.55
CA LYS A 206 8.33 -13.22 1.59
C LYS A 206 7.58 -12.85 0.31
N ASN A 207 6.74 -11.83 0.36
CA ASN A 207 5.96 -11.36 -0.79
C ASN A 207 6.38 -9.96 -1.27
N SER A 208 7.45 -9.37 -0.71
CA SER A 208 7.96 -8.11 -1.26
C SER A 208 8.45 -8.29 -2.69
N THR A 209 8.26 -7.23 -3.48
CA THR A 209 8.72 -7.18 -4.86
C THR A 209 10.24 -7.15 -4.91
N ILE A 210 10.84 -8.23 -5.41
CA ILE A 210 12.28 -8.29 -5.70
C ILE A 210 12.45 -8.05 -7.20
N ASP A 211 12.90 -6.86 -7.57
CA ASP A 211 13.19 -6.47 -8.95
C ASP A 211 14.65 -6.02 -9.07
N PRO A 212 15.44 -6.57 -10.01
CA PRO A 212 16.85 -6.18 -10.23
C PRO A 212 17.03 -4.72 -10.69
N ASN A 213 15.96 -4.04 -11.09
CA ASN A 213 15.97 -2.63 -11.46
C ASN A 213 15.59 -1.70 -10.29
N LEU A 214 15.26 -2.24 -9.11
CA LEU A 214 15.06 -1.44 -7.90
C LEU A 214 16.40 -1.20 -7.21
N ASP A 215 16.69 0.07 -6.93
CA ASP A 215 17.85 0.45 -6.15
C ASP A 215 17.67 0.01 -4.69
N GLN A 216 18.81 -0.19 -4.00
CA GLN A 216 18.85 -0.63 -2.61
C GLN A 216 17.99 0.24 -1.68
N SER A 217 17.91 1.56 -1.93
CA SER A 217 17.07 2.47 -1.15
C SER A 217 15.57 2.15 -1.19
N SER A 218 15.11 1.34 -2.15
CA SER A 218 13.71 0.90 -2.26
C SER A 218 13.35 -0.18 -1.24
N TYR A 219 14.35 -0.79 -0.60
CA TYR A 219 14.22 -1.89 0.35
C TYR A 219 14.50 -1.48 1.80
N ILE A 220 14.68 -0.18 2.07
CA ILE A 220 14.85 0.33 3.43
C ILE A 220 13.55 0.15 4.22
N MET A 221 13.68 -0.36 5.43
CA MET A 221 12.64 -0.43 6.46
C MET A 221 13.16 0.21 7.76
N ASP A 222 12.22 0.60 8.62
CA ASP A 222 12.41 0.87 10.04
C ASP A 222 11.86 -0.30 10.90
N ALA A 223 12.28 -0.36 12.15
CA ALA A 223 11.82 -1.32 13.15
C ALA A 223 10.92 -0.66 14.22
N ASP A 224 9.61 -0.80 14.05
CA ASP A 224 8.59 -0.38 15.04
C ASP A 224 8.51 -1.37 16.23
N LEU A 225 9.42 -1.22 17.20
CA LEU A 225 9.54 -2.16 18.32
C LEU A 225 8.46 -1.91 19.39
N PRO A 226 7.57 -2.89 19.66
CA PRO A 226 6.46 -2.68 20.58
C PRO A 226 6.93 -2.66 22.03
N PHE A 227 6.39 -1.72 22.82
CA PHE A 227 6.51 -1.72 24.27
C PHE A 227 5.27 -1.09 24.91
N ASP A 228 4.90 -1.58 26.10
CA ASP A 228 3.75 -1.04 26.82
C ASP A 228 4.11 0.31 27.43
N ILE A 229 3.59 1.40 26.87
CA ILE A 229 3.74 2.73 27.45
C ILE A 229 3.10 2.71 28.86
N PRO A 230 3.85 2.97 29.94
CA PRO A 230 3.31 2.83 31.30
C PRO A 230 2.11 3.77 31.50
N GLU A 231 0.99 3.24 32.04
CA GLU A 231 -0.29 3.97 32.25
C GLU A 231 -0.16 5.25 33.09
N ILE A 232 0.94 5.42 33.82
CA ILE A 232 1.25 6.66 34.54
C ILE A 232 1.89 7.64 33.56
N ILE A 233 1.03 8.36 32.82
CA ILE A 233 1.30 9.53 31.96
C ILE A 233 1.87 10.69 32.80
N GLY A 234 3.05 10.49 33.40
CA GLY A 234 3.50 11.39 34.43
C GLY A 234 4.95 11.32 34.84
N ASN A 235 5.77 10.40 34.31
CA ASN A 235 7.21 10.46 34.52
C ASN A 235 8.01 9.78 33.38
N PRO A 236 8.11 10.39 32.18
CA PRO A 236 9.43 10.43 31.56
C PRO A 236 10.39 10.90 32.65
N ILE A 237 11.42 10.08 32.92
CA ILE A 237 12.44 10.26 33.97
C ILE A 237 12.17 11.47 34.87
N GLU A 238 11.57 11.25 36.07
CA GLU A 238 11.22 12.32 37.02
C GLU A 238 12.17 13.52 36.91
N LYS A 239 11.68 14.66 36.39
CA LYS A 239 12.42 15.94 36.28
C LYS A 239 13.14 16.36 37.58
N ASN A 240 12.78 15.72 38.70
CA ASN A 240 13.27 16.00 40.05
C ASN A 240 14.24 14.96 40.63
N LYS A 241 14.69 13.95 39.87
CA LYS A 241 15.87 13.17 40.26
C LYS A 241 17.10 13.76 39.58
N PHE A 242 18.04 14.18 40.42
CA PHE A 242 19.35 14.72 40.05
C PHE A 242 20.14 13.72 39.19
N TYR A 243 19.86 13.65 37.90
CA TYR A 243 20.83 13.13 36.93
C TYR A 243 21.87 14.23 36.78
N THR A 244 23.06 14.02 37.35
CA THR A 244 24.24 14.79 36.96
C THR A 244 24.41 14.59 35.47
N ALA A 245 24.12 15.62 34.67
CA ALA A 245 24.31 15.64 33.23
C ALA A 245 25.64 14.98 32.88
N GLN A 246 25.57 13.78 32.30
CA GLN A 246 26.77 13.01 32.04
C GLN A 246 27.50 13.68 30.87
N THR A 247 28.63 14.30 31.16
CA THR A 247 29.46 14.91 30.12
C THR A 247 30.39 13.86 29.53
N TYR A 248 30.24 13.59 28.25
CA TYR A 248 31.09 12.66 27.52
C TYR A 248 32.23 13.37 26.77
N LYS A 249 33.35 12.67 26.59
CA LYS A 249 34.51 13.10 25.81
C LYS A 249 34.83 12.06 24.75
N VAL A 250 35.26 12.51 23.57
CA VAL A 250 35.71 11.61 22.50
C VAL A 250 36.76 10.64 23.05
N GLY A 251 36.57 9.35 22.78
CA GLY A 251 37.34 8.24 23.33
C GLY A 251 36.67 7.49 24.50
N ASP A 252 35.67 8.10 25.16
CA ASP A 252 34.90 7.44 26.22
C ASP A 252 34.18 6.20 25.68
N SER A 253 33.97 5.20 26.54
CA SER A 253 33.25 3.98 26.20
C SER A 253 32.00 3.82 27.07
N ARG A 254 30.89 3.43 26.46
CA ARG A 254 29.60 3.20 27.14
C ARG A 254 28.99 1.90 26.64
N ALA A 255 28.33 1.17 27.55
CA ALA A 255 27.50 0.03 27.18
C ALA A 255 26.10 0.53 26.80
N PHE A 256 25.58 0.04 25.69
CA PHE A 256 24.24 0.33 25.19
C PHE A 256 23.44 -0.95 25.07
N TRP A 257 22.16 -0.89 25.44
CA TRP A 257 21.18 -1.91 25.10
C TRP A 257 20.75 -1.73 23.64
N VAL A 258 20.73 -2.81 22.88
CA VAL A 258 20.29 -2.87 21.48
C VAL A 258 19.46 -4.12 21.27
N THR A 259 18.65 -4.14 20.22
CA THR A 259 17.80 -5.30 19.89
C THR A 259 18.33 -6.03 18.66
N ASP A 260 18.41 -7.36 18.76
CA ASP A 260 18.59 -8.25 17.61
C ASP A 260 17.21 -8.42 16.96
N LEU A 261 16.97 -7.75 15.84
CA LEU A 261 15.65 -7.68 15.18
C LEU A 261 15.27 -9.01 14.50
N GLY A 262 16.25 -9.87 14.21
CA GLY A 262 15.98 -11.23 13.72
C GLY A 262 15.44 -12.18 14.79
N THR A 263 15.75 -11.93 16.06
CA THR A 263 15.35 -12.79 17.19
C THR A 263 14.47 -12.08 18.23
N ASN A 264 14.27 -10.78 18.08
CA ASN A 264 13.64 -9.88 19.06
C ASN A 264 14.24 -10.00 20.46
N GLN A 265 15.56 -10.18 20.56
CA GLN A 265 16.27 -10.29 21.83
C GLN A 265 17.15 -9.07 22.09
N ASP A 266 17.02 -8.49 23.28
CA ASP A 266 17.90 -7.42 23.72
C ASP A 266 19.26 -7.94 24.19
N TYR A 267 20.31 -7.22 23.83
CA TYR A 267 21.67 -7.49 24.26
C TYR A 267 22.46 -6.18 24.42
N GLN A 268 23.62 -6.26 25.08
CA GLN A 268 24.48 -5.10 25.27
C GLN A 268 25.65 -5.10 24.30
N ILE A 269 25.97 -3.91 23.79
CA ILE A 269 27.20 -3.64 23.05
C ILE A 269 28.02 -2.54 23.73
N GLN A 270 29.34 -2.66 23.68
CA GLN A 270 30.26 -1.63 24.16
C GLN A 270 30.70 -0.75 22.98
N ALA A 271 30.28 0.51 22.96
CA ALA A 271 30.63 1.46 21.90
C ALA A 271 31.55 2.57 22.42
N GLN A 272 32.35 3.14 21.52
CA GLN A 272 33.25 4.26 21.81
C GLN A 272 32.72 5.55 21.19
N LEU A 273 32.77 6.65 21.94
CA LEU A 273 32.42 7.97 21.44
C LEU A 273 33.47 8.44 20.44
N ALA A 274 33.10 8.52 19.16
CA ALA A 274 33.99 8.93 18.08
C ALA A 274 33.85 10.41 17.72
N TYR A 275 32.69 11.01 18.00
CA TYR A 275 32.42 12.44 17.78
C TYR A 275 31.47 12.99 18.85
N SER A 276 31.71 14.23 19.30
CA SER A 276 30.79 14.95 20.18
C SER A 276 30.66 16.39 19.68
N GLY A 277 29.48 16.73 19.18
CA GLY A 277 29.15 18.01 18.59
C GLY A 277 28.39 18.93 19.54
N SER A 278 27.73 19.93 18.97
CA SER A 278 26.79 20.82 19.64
C SER A 278 25.45 20.16 19.94
N LYS A 279 24.98 19.22 19.08
CA LYS A 279 23.66 18.58 19.18
C LYS A 279 23.70 17.07 19.23
N SER A 280 24.82 16.45 18.85
CA SER A 280 24.94 14.98 18.83
C SER A 280 26.20 14.43 19.49
N ASN A 281 26.10 13.17 19.91
CA ASN A 281 27.22 12.29 20.23
C ASN A 281 27.15 11.08 19.29
N VAL A 282 28.21 10.80 18.53
CA VAL A 282 28.27 9.62 17.65
C VAL A 282 29.09 8.52 18.31
N TRP A 283 28.42 7.44 18.71
CA TRP A 283 29.01 6.26 19.32
C TRP A 283 29.20 5.18 18.26
N VAL A 284 30.36 4.55 18.22
CA VAL A 284 30.72 3.55 17.20
C VAL A 284 31.06 2.23 17.86
N TYR A 285 30.39 1.16 17.43
CA TYR A 285 30.71 -0.19 17.84
C TYR A 285 31.90 -0.75 17.02
N ASN A 286 32.86 -1.38 17.70
CA ASN A 286 33.97 -2.14 17.09
C ASN A 286 34.75 -1.42 15.96
N ASN A 287 34.84 -0.08 15.99
CA ASN A 287 35.47 0.71 14.93
C ASN A 287 34.89 0.44 13.53
N GLN A 288 33.60 0.10 13.44
CA GLN A 288 32.95 -0.20 12.16
C GLN A 288 33.00 0.96 11.18
N ILE A 289 32.99 2.20 11.68
CA ILE A 289 33.35 3.40 10.92
C ILE A 289 34.57 4.09 11.54
N THR A 290 35.30 4.85 10.71
CA THR A 290 36.45 5.64 11.19
C THR A 290 35.99 6.87 11.97
N ASN A 291 36.86 7.42 12.84
CA ASN A 291 36.57 8.67 13.55
C ASN A 291 36.29 9.85 12.59
N SER A 292 36.92 9.88 11.42
CA SER A 292 36.66 10.90 10.40
C SER A 292 35.25 10.76 9.83
N ALA A 293 34.81 9.52 9.57
CA ALA A 293 33.46 9.24 9.08
C ALA A 293 32.40 9.53 10.16
N ALA A 294 32.68 9.19 11.42
CA ALA A 294 31.81 9.54 12.55
C ALA A 294 31.69 11.07 12.73
N ALA A 295 32.81 11.80 12.58
CA ALA A 295 32.80 13.25 12.65
C ALA A 295 32.04 13.88 11.48
N GLN A 296 32.16 13.31 10.28
CA GLN A 296 31.38 13.74 9.12
C GLN A 296 29.88 13.52 9.33
N LEU A 297 29.49 12.37 9.89
CA LEU A 297 28.10 12.05 10.21
C LEU A 297 27.52 12.98 11.29
N GLY A 298 28.23 13.17 12.40
CA GLY A 298 27.76 14.04 13.48
C GLY A 298 27.74 15.52 13.12
N THR A 299 28.68 15.99 12.29
CA THR A 299 28.68 17.38 11.80
C THR A 299 27.50 17.64 10.88
N GLU A 300 27.15 16.69 10.01
CA GLU A 300 25.97 16.80 9.15
C GLU A 300 24.69 16.84 9.98
N PHE A 301 24.60 15.99 11.01
CA PHE A 301 23.47 15.99 11.92
C PHE A 301 23.28 17.36 12.59
N ASP A 302 24.34 17.87 13.21
CA ASP A 302 24.32 19.13 13.94
C ASP A 302 23.98 20.34 13.05
N THR A 303 24.54 20.37 11.83
CA THR A 303 24.50 21.57 10.98
C THR A 303 23.25 21.63 10.13
N ASN A 304 22.80 20.49 9.60
CA ASN A 304 21.75 20.45 8.57
C ASN A 304 20.52 19.65 9.02
N ILE A 305 20.69 18.44 9.54
CA ILE A 305 19.55 17.55 9.84
C ILE A 305 18.77 18.04 11.05
N TYR A 306 19.44 18.36 12.16
CA TYR A 306 18.81 18.74 13.42
C TYR A 306 17.88 19.94 13.23
N GLY A 307 18.38 21.01 12.61
CA GLY A 307 17.58 22.22 12.34
C GLY A 307 16.43 21.97 11.37
N THR A 308 16.62 21.09 10.38
CA THR A 308 15.58 20.75 9.40
C THR A 308 14.42 20.01 10.06
N VAL A 309 14.70 18.96 10.83
CA VAL A 309 13.64 18.20 11.51
C VAL A 309 12.93 19.07 12.55
N THR A 310 13.68 19.77 13.40
CA THR A 310 13.10 20.54 14.50
C THR A 310 12.30 21.78 14.08
N SER A 311 12.56 22.32 12.89
CA SER A 311 11.80 23.46 12.35
C SER A 311 10.50 23.07 11.64
N HIS A 312 10.40 21.83 11.15
CA HIS A 312 9.24 21.33 10.43
C HIS A 312 8.32 20.44 11.26
N PHE A 313 8.84 19.80 12.30
CA PHE A 313 8.11 18.83 13.13
C PHE A 313 8.03 19.30 14.59
N ALA A 314 8.88 18.75 15.46
CA ALA A 314 8.89 19.02 16.90
C ALA A 314 10.33 19.03 17.45
N GLN A 315 10.47 19.32 18.73
CA GLN A 315 11.75 19.23 19.45
C GLN A 315 11.89 17.86 20.12
N GLU A 316 13.12 17.42 20.35
CA GLU A 316 13.44 16.28 21.20
C GLU A 316 13.19 16.56 22.70
N SER A 317 13.14 15.50 23.50
CA SER A 317 13.27 15.59 24.95
C SER A 317 14.75 15.74 25.35
N ASP A 318 15.01 15.89 26.66
CA ASP A 318 16.36 15.83 27.23
C ASP A 318 16.30 15.08 28.56
N VAL A 319 15.99 13.78 28.49
CA VAL A 319 15.71 12.95 29.67
C VAL A 319 16.95 12.66 30.50
N ASP A 320 18.14 12.68 29.89
CA ASP A 320 19.43 12.49 30.57
C ASP A 320 20.13 13.81 30.93
N GLY A 321 19.56 14.95 30.50
CA GLY A 321 20.04 16.30 30.81
C GLY A 321 21.36 16.67 30.13
N ASN A 322 21.81 15.90 29.14
CA ASN A 322 23.08 16.14 28.47
C ASN A 322 22.96 17.17 27.33
N GLY A 323 21.74 17.44 26.86
CA GLY A 323 21.44 18.41 25.81
C GLY A 323 21.85 17.97 24.40
N LYS A 324 22.09 16.66 24.19
CA LYS A 324 22.47 16.07 22.89
C LYS A 324 21.80 14.73 22.67
N VAL A 325 21.56 14.45 21.40
CA VAL A 325 21.10 13.15 20.89
C VAL A 325 22.30 12.21 20.69
N HIS A 326 22.17 10.96 21.14
CA HIS A 326 23.14 9.90 20.86
C HIS A 326 22.80 9.20 19.54
N ILE A 327 23.78 9.07 18.66
CA ILE A 327 23.68 8.31 17.41
C ILE A 327 24.58 7.09 17.57
N LEU A 328 23.99 5.90 17.70
CA LEU A 328 24.75 4.65 17.85
C LEU A 328 24.89 3.95 16.50
N VAL A 329 26.11 3.92 15.99
CA VAL A 329 26.45 3.34 14.70
C VAL A 329 26.97 1.91 14.89
N PHE A 330 26.22 0.95 14.34
CA PHE A 330 26.65 -0.44 14.31
C PHE A 330 26.00 -1.25 13.17
N ASP A 331 26.50 -2.44 12.88
CA ASP A 331 25.86 -3.44 12.01
C ASP A 331 24.62 -4.02 12.70
N ILE A 332 23.44 -3.58 12.27
CA ILE A 332 22.17 -3.95 12.88
C ILE A 332 21.85 -5.39 12.51
N LYS A 333 21.54 -6.22 13.51
CA LYS A 333 21.14 -7.61 13.28
C LYS A 333 19.68 -7.67 12.88
N ASP A 334 19.41 -7.52 11.59
CA ASP A 334 18.07 -7.50 11.00
C ASP A 334 17.72 -8.78 10.19
N GLY A 335 18.70 -9.68 10.04
CA GLY A 335 18.55 -10.89 9.24
C GLY A 335 18.82 -10.69 7.74
N TYR A 336 19.29 -9.52 7.32
CA TYR A 336 19.68 -9.25 5.94
C TYR A 336 20.78 -10.21 5.49
N ASN A 337 20.50 -10.95 4.41
CA ASN A 337 21.39 -11.98 3.88
C ASN A 337 21.98 -11.63 2.50
N GLY A 338 21.84 -10.36 2.06
CA GLY A 338 22.32 -9.88 0.78
C GLY A 338 21.23 -9.57 -0.26
N ASN A 339 19.95 -9.75 0.08
CA ASN A 339 18.82 -9.37 -0.77
C ASN A 339 17.56 -9.07 0.06
N GLY A 340 16.63 -8.29 -0.50
CA GLY A 340 15.35 -7.94 0.11
C GLY A 340 15.43 -6.76 1.06
N GLY A 341 14.38 -6.62 1.89
CA GLY A 341 14.26 -5.59 2.90
C GLY A 341 15.39 -5.64 3.94
N TYR A 342 15.83 -4.47 4.42
CA TYR A 342 16.78 -4.34 5.52
C TYR A 342 16.45 -3.11 6.37
N VAL A 343 16.89 -3.12 7.62
CA VAL A 343 16.65 -2.02 8.57
C VAL A 343 17.84 -1.06 8.54
N SER A 344 17.62 0.18 8.09
CA SER A 344 18.72 1.15 7.93
C SER A 344 19.04 1.95 9.19
N GLY A 345 18.09 1.97 10.12
CA GLY A 345 18.14 2.62 11.42
C GLY A 345 16.91 2.23 12.22
N TYR A 346 16.89 2.58 13.49
CA TYR A 346 15.66 2.58 14.28
C TYR A 346 15.73 3.54 15.46
N PHE A 347 14.57 4.00 15.91
CA PHE A 347 14.35 4.66 17.18
C PHE A 347 13.50 3.77 18.09
N TYR A 348 13.84 3.68 19.37
CA TYR A 348 13.05 2.93 20.34
C TYR A 348 12.65 3.79 21.53
N GLY A 349 11.37 4.19 21.58
CA GLY A 349 10.81 5.03 22.65
C GLY A 349 11.08 4.56 24.09
N ARG A 350 11.28 3.25 24.32
CA ARG A 350 11.66 2.71 25.65
C ARG A 350 12.92 3.37 26.20
N ASP A 351 13.83 3.81 25.33
CA ASP A 351 15.12 4.37 25.71
C ASP A 351 14.99 5.73 26.39
N LEU A 352 13.81 6.36 26.32
CA LEU A 352 13.51 7.60 27.03
C LEU A 352 13.01 7.38 28.47
N TYR A 353 12.82 6.13 28.89
CA TYR A 353 12.25 5.80 30.21
C TYR A 353 13.31 5.38 31.23
N SER A 354 12.90 5.26 32.48
CA SER A 354 13.77 4.76 33.55
C SER A 354 13.97 3.25 33.44
N THR A 355 15.18 2.78 33.77
CA THR A 355 15.49 1.35 33.94
C THR A 355 14.67 0.65 35.03
N TYR A 356 14.00 1.43 35.88
CA TYR A 356 12.99 0.91 36.80
C TYR A 356 11.77 0.30 36.08
N TYR A 357 11.32 0.92 34.99
CA TYR A 357 10.19 0.43 34.19
C TYR A 357 10.65 -0.51 33.08
N PHE A 358 11.77 -0.17 32.43
CA PHE A 358 12.33 -0.96 31.33
C PHE A 358 13.81 -1.23 31.60
N PRO A 359 14.17 -2.40 32.16
CA PRO A 359 15.56 -2.73 32.53
C PRO A 359 16.57 -2.58 31.39
N GLN A 360 16.12 -2.70 30.14
CA GLN A 360 16.89 -2.59 28.90
C GLN A 360 16.86 -1.18 28.28
N SER A 361 16.34 -0.17 28.98
CA SER A 361 16.36 1.21 28.52
C SER A 361 17.77 1.80 28.58
N ASN A 362 18.15 2.56 27.56
CA ASN A 362 19.36 3.37 27.57
C ASN A 362 19.22 4.69 28.33
N GLN A 363 18.02 5.07 28.77
CA GLN A 363 17.71 6.28 29.54
C GLN A 363 18.26 7.57 28.91
N SER A 364 18.18 7.72 27.59
CA SER A 364 18.69 8.86 26.84
C SER A 364 18.03 8.99 25.47
N GLU A 365 18.05 10.18 24.88
CA GLU A 365 17.72 10.41 23.47
C GLU A 365 18.73 9.68 22.59
N ILE A 366 18.38 8.49 22.10
CA ILE A 366 19.23 7.66 21.26
C ILE A 366 18.45 7.10 20.07
N PHE A 367 19.09 7.09 18.91
CA PHE A 367 18.67 6.27 17.78
C PHE A 367 19.88 5.52 17.18
N TYR A 368 19.57 4.49 16.42
CA TYR A 368 20.51 3.49 15.95
C TYR A 368 20.63 3.59 14.44
N ILE A 369 21.85 3.54 13.91
CA ILE A 369 22.10 3.65 12.47
C ILE A 369 22.91 2.47 12.00
N ASP A 370 22.40 1.80 10.98
CA ASP A 370 23.03 0.63 10.39
C ASP A 370 24.29 1.00 9.59
N THR A 371 25.28 0.11 9.66
CA THR A 371 26.46 0.14 8.79
C THR A 371 26.30 -0.76 7.58
N TYR A 372 25.76 -1.98 7.73
CA TYR A 372 25.61 -2.94 6.65
C TYR A 372 24.16 -3.44 6.53
N PRO A 373 23.50 -3.20 5.38
CA PRO A 373 24.10 -2.81 4.11
C PRO A 373 24.03 -1.30 3.82
N SER A 374 23.63 -0.47 4.80
CA SER A 374 23.30 0.95 4.61
C SER A 374 24.47 1.82 4.12
N MET A 375 25.65 1.66 4.69
CA MET A 375 26.85 2.44 4.34
C MET A 375 27.72 1.74 3.30
N GLY A 376 27.36 0.52 2.88
CA GLY A 376 28.09 -0.28 1.91
C GLY A 376 28.44 -1.68 2.42
N ALA A 377 29.01 -2.51 1.54
CA ALA A 377 29.31 -3.90 1.84
C ALA A 377 30.44 -4.05 2.89
N VAL A 378 30.37 -5.11 3.70
CA VAL A 378 31.42 -5.48 4.66
C VAL A 378 32.77 -5.59 3.94
N GLY A 379 33.78 -4.84 4.42
CA GLY A 379 35.13 -4.81 3.84
C GLY A 379 35.34 -3.82 2.69
N ALA A 380 34.29 -3.08 2.27
CA ALA A 380 34.42 -1.94 1.37
C ALA A 380 34.71 -0.64 2.15
N SER A 381 35.07 0.43 1.44
CA SER A 381 35.07 1.77 2.02
C SER A 381 33.63 2.18 2.28
N LEU A 382 33.22 2.21 3.55
CA LEU A 382 31.88 2.64 3.94
C LEU A 382 31.67 4.13 3.63
N ASP A 383 30.47 4.45 3.17
CA ASP A 383 30.01 5.78 2.81
C ASP A 383 28.87 6.20 3.74
N VAL A 384 29.22 6.97 4.78
CA VAL A 384 28.26 7.48 5.78
C VAL A 384 27.23 8.45 5.21
N THR A 385 27.46 9.03 4.03
CA THR A 385 26.53 10.00 3.43
C THR A 385 25.21 9.33 3.01
N ARG A 386 25.24 8.02 2.79
CA ARG A 386 24.06 7.20 2.48
C ARG A 386 23.06 7.15 3.63
N SER A 387 23.54 7.25 4.87
CA SER A 387 22.69 7.20 6.06
C SER A 387 22.08 8.55 6.44
N TYR A 388 22.43 9.66 5.78
CA TYR A 388 21.94 10.99 6.18
C TYR A 388 20.41 11.12 6.11
N GLY A 389 19.80 10.50 5.10
CA GLY A 389 18.33 10.41 5.01
C GLY A 389 17.73 9.66 6.19
N THR A 390 18.31 8.52 6.55
CA THR A 390 17.94 7.72 7.72
C THR A 390 18.11 8.50 9.02
N LEU A 391 19.18 9.27 9.20
CA LEU A 391 19.36 10.12 10.39
C LEU A 391 18.18 11.11 10.57
N ALA A 392 17.69 11.70 9.47
CA ALA A 392 16.53 12.60 9.52
C ALA A 392 15.24 11.84 9.84
N HIS A 393 15.10 10.63 9.30
CA HIS A 393 13.97 9.73 9.54
C HIS A 393 13.90 9.31 11.03
N GLU A 394 14.96 8.76 11.59
CA GLU A 394 15.01 8.33 13.00
C GLU A 394 14.83 9.49 13.97
N PHE A 395 15.40 10.64 13.63
CA PHE A 395 15.23 11.82 14.47
C PHE A 395 13.78 12.33 14.43
N GLN A 396 13.08 12.16 13.31
CA GLN A 396 11.66 12.49 13.24
C GLN A 396 10.83 11.59 14.17
N HIS A 397 11.08 10.28 14.22
CA HIS A 397 10.41 9.39 15.17
C HIS A 397 10.60 9.86 16.60
N MET A 398 11.83 10.21 16.98
CA MET A 398 12.15 10.71 18.32
C MET A 398 11.38 11.98 18.69
N VAL A 399 11.36 12.99 17.82
CA VAL A 399 10.66 14.25 18.14
C VAL A 399 9.15 14.08 18.13
N SER A 400 8.61 13.21 17.27
CA SER A 400 7.18 12.85 17.28
C SER A 400 6.79 12.09 18.53
N PHE A 401 7.61 11.14 18.98
CA PHE A 401 7.38 10.41 20.21
C PHE A 401 7.37 11.36 21.41
N ASN A 402 8.35 12.28 21.48
CA ASN A 402 8.37 13.32 22.52
C ASN A 402 7.07 14.16 22.50
N GLN A 403 6.67 14.67 21.34
CA GLN A 403 5.48 15.51 21.22
C GLN A 403 4.20 14.76 21.60
N ASN A 404 3.95 13.59 21.01
CA ASN A 404 2.70 12.86 21.18
C ASN A 404 2.62 12.19 22.57
N VAL A 405 3.68 11.49 22.98
CA VAL A 405 3.65 10.66 24.19
C VAL A 405 4.04 11.47 25.42
N LEU A 406 5.16 12.20 25.37
CA LEU A 406 5.72 12.84 26.57
C LEU A 406 5.11 14.22 26.86
N VAL A 407 4.84 15.00 25.81
CA VAL A 407 4.28 16.36 25.94
C VAL A 407 2.75 16.34 25.97
N GLU A 408 2.12 15.67 25.02
CA GLU A 408 0.65 15.63 24.91
C GLU A 408 0.00 14.55 25.76
N GLY A 409 0.77 13.56 26.24
CA GLY A 409 0.25 12.46 27.05
C GLY A 409 -0.71 11.55 26.28
N ARG A 410 -0.52 11.44 24.96
CA ARG A 410 -1.29 10.55 24.07
C ARG A 410 -0.51 9.25 23.85
N GLY A 411 -1.13 8.32 23.14
CA GLY A 411 -0.43 7.14 22.64
C GLY A 411 0.56 7.51 21.54
N ASP A 412 1.34 6.53 21.13
CA ASP A 412 2.19 6.66 19.95
C ASP A 412 1.35 6.90 18.69
N LEU A 413 1.97 7.45 17.65
CA LEU A 413 1.33 7.63 16.36
C LEU A 413 1.03 6.27 15.72
N PRO A 414 -0.12 6.12 15.03
CA PRO A 414 -0.34 4.95 14.18
C PRO A 414 0.80 4.79 13.18
N SER A 415 1.28 3.56 12.94
CA SER A 415 2.50 3.30 12.14
C SER A 415 2.46 3.98 10.76
N TRP A 416 1.33 3.98 10.06
CA TRP A 416 1.20 4.66 8.76
C TRP A 416 1.43 6.19 8.83
N ILE A 417 1.04 6.83 9.94
CA ILE A 417 1.31 8.26 10.17
C ILE A 417 2.77 8.44 10.58
N ASN A 418 3.24 7.63 11.52
CA ASN A 418 4.60 7.72 12.05
C ASN A 418 5.63 7.61 10.92
N GLU A 419 5.53 6.57 10.10
CA GLU A 419 6.41 6.31 8.97
C GLU A 419 6.22 7.30 7.83
N GLY A 420 4.97 7.71 7.57
CA GLY A 420 4.70 8.75 6.57
C GLY A 420 5.38 10.08 6.90
N LEU A 421 5.37 10.49 8.18
CA LEU A 421 6.03 11.70 8.64
C LEU A 421 7.56 11.54 8.68
N ALA A 422 8.07 10.35 9.02
CA ALA A 422 9.50 10.06 9.01
C ALA A 422 10.08 10.11 7.58
N GLU A 423 9.35 9.58 6.60
CA GLU A 423 9.70 9.71 5.18
C GLU A 423 9.56 11.16 4.68
N ALA A 424 8.60 11.92 5.21
CA ALA A 424 8.53 13.35 4.92
C ALA A 424 9.76 14.09 5.45
N ALA A 425 10.27 13.77 6.64
CA ALA A 425 11.51 14.35 7.18
C ALA A 425 12.72 13.98 6.33
N HIS A 426 12.83 12.72 5.90
CA HIS A 426 13.84 12.28 4.96
C HIS A 426 13.81 13.09 3.65
N GLN A 427 12.63 13.27 3.04
CA GLN A 427 12.48 14.09 1.85
C GLN A 427 12.86 15.56 2.10
N VAL A 428 12.36 16.17 3.17
CA VAL A 428 12.58 17.60 3.46
C VAL A 428 14.08 17.85 3.62
N TYR A 429 14.79 16.98 4.32
CA TYR A 429 16.25 17.04 4.42
C TYR A 429 16.93 16.90 3.05
N ARG A 430 16.54 15.91 2.24
CA ARG A 430 17.15 15.69 0.92
C ARG A 430 16.83 16.78 -0.10
N GLY A 431 15.72 17.51 0.10
CA GLY A 431 15.20 18.51 -0.82
C GLY A 431 14.62 17.94 -2.12
N VAL A 432 14.51 16.61 -2.25
CA VAL A 432 14.01 15.91 -3.43
C VAL A 432 13.13 14.72 -3.05
N GLY A 433 12.18 14.36 -3.91
CA GLY A 433 11.33 13.20 -3.70
C GLY A 433 12.11 11.89 -3.58
N LEU A 434 11.54 10.93 -2.83
CA LEU A 434 12.18 9.66 -2.52
C LEU A 434 11.96 8.65 -3.65
N SER A 435 12.85 8.66 -4.64
CA SER A 435 12.75 7.79 -5.82
C SER A 435 12.55 6.31 -5.46
N GLY A 436 13.26 5.79 -4.44
CA GLY A 436 13.09 4.39 -4.01
C GLY A 436 11.66 4.03 -3.61
N ARG A 437 10.93 4.94 -2.94
CA ARG A 437 9.52 4.74 -2.58
C ARG A 437 8.60 4.85 -3.79
N LEU A 438 8.89 5.76 -4.73
CA LEU A 438 8.15 5.88 -5.99
C LEU A 438 8.34 4.65 -6.88
N ASP A 439 9.58 4.16 -7.00
CA ASP A 439 9.92 3.02 -7.82
C ASP A 439 9.32 1.73 -7.25
N TYR A 440 9.34 1.56 -5.93
CA TYR A 440 8.69 0.44 -5.26
C TYR A 440 7.16 0.48 -5.46
N TYR A 441 6.53 1.65 -5.27
CA TYR A 441 5.10 1.83 -5.55
C TYR A 441 4.73 1.41 -6.97
N ASN A 442 5.50 1.86 -7.96
CA ASN A 442 5.23 1.59 -9.37
C ASN A 442 5.40 0.11 -9.77
N ARG A 443 6.16 -0.67 -8.98
CA ARG A 443 6.48 -2.07 -9.29
C ARG A 443 5.79 -3.09 -8.38
N SER A 444 5.22 -2.64 -7.27
CA SER A 444 4.63 -3.54 -6.27
C SER A 444 3.36 -4.21 -6.78
N ASN A 445 3.38 -5.54 -6.87
CA ASN A 445 2.18 -6.33 -7.13
C ASN A 445 1.20 -6.25 -5.95
N SER A 446 1.70 -6.17 -4.71
CA SER A 446 0.84 -6.05 -3.53
C SER A 446 -0.01 -4.79 -3.62
N ILE A 447 0.61 -3.65 -3.96
CA ILE A 447 -0.10 -2.37 -4.14
C ILE A 447 -1.12 -2.49 -5.27
N GLN A 448 -0.75 -3.06 -6.42
CA GLN A 448 -1.69 -3.30 -7.52
C GLN A 448 -2.87 -4.18 -7.12
N ASN A 449 -2.67 -5.11 -6.19
CA ASN A 449 -3.68 -6.02 -5.66
C ASN A 449 -4.47 -5.43 -4.48
N GLY A 450 -4.33 -4.13 -4.19
CA GLY A 450 -5.11 -3.44 -3.15
C GLY A 450 -4.51 -3.51 -1.75
N HIS A 451 -3.18 -3.50 -1.63
CA HIS A 451 -2.50 -3.43 -0.33
C HIS A 451 -2.99 -2.24 0.50
N SER A 452 -3.27 -2.48 1.79
CA SER A 452 -3.79 -1.45 2.68
C SER A 452 -2.72 -0.42 3.04
N LEU A 453 -3.11 0.85 3.16
CA LEU A 453 -2.29 1.89 3.79
C LEU A 453 -2.20 1.68 5.32
N LEU A 454 -3.30 1.24 5.92
CA LEU A 454 -3.51 1.25 7.37
C LEU A 454 -3.09 -0.07 8.04
N TYR A 455 -3.23 -1.19 7.33
CA TYR A 455 -2.89 -2.52 7.84
C TYR A 455 -1.47 -2.88 7.40
N TRP A 456 -0.52 -2.71 8.32
CA TRP A 456 0.89 -2.98 8.11
C TRP A 456 1.19 -4.46 8.30
N GLY A 457 2.05 -5.01 7.44
CA GLY A 457 2.41 -6.42 7.47
C GLY A 457 1.39 -7.37 6.82
N ASP A 458 0.25 -6.85 6.33
CA ASP A 458 -0.65 -7.61 5.46
C ASP A 458 0.12 -8.17 4.28
N ASN A 459 -0.20 -9.41 3.87
CA ASN A 459 0.51 -10.13 2.82
C ASN A 459 2.05 -10.20 3.02
N ASN A 460 2.61 -9.93 4.20
CA ASN A 460 4.05 -9.89 4.47
C ASN A 460 4.86 -8.96 3.54
N ASP A 461 4.31 -7.77 3.24
CA ASP A 461 4.96 -6.77 2.38
C ASP A 461 4.91 -5.34 2.96
N SER A 462 5.68 -5.10 4.02
CA SER A 462 5.75 -3.78 4.68
C SER A 462 6.34 -2.69 3.78
N LEU A 463 7.19 -3.02 2.81
CA LEU A 463 7.76 -2.04 1.86
C LEU A 463 6.69 -1.34 1.02
N SER A 464 5.58 -2.04 0.74
CA SER A 464 4.40 -1.44 0.14
C SER A 464 3.75 -0.40 1.07
N ASN A 465 3.66 -0.69 2.37
CA ASN A 465 3.11 0.25 3.36
C ASN A 465 3.95 1.54 3.48
N TYR A 466 5.29 1.44 3.49
CA TYR A 466 6.17 2.61 3.47
C TYR A 466 5.91 3.49 2.25
N SER A 467 5.82 2.87 1.07
CA SER A 467 5.62 3.59 -0.18
C SER A 467 4.26 4.29 -0.22
N LEU A 468 3.20 3.61 0.25
CA LEU A 468 1.86 4.17 0.37
C LEU A 468 1.81 5.32 1.39
N SER A 469 2.43 5.16 2.55
CA SER A 469 2.42 6.16 3.63
C SER A 469 3.15 7.44 3.22
N TYR A 470 4.32 7.30 2.60
CA TYR A 470 5.06 8.42 2.04
C TYR A 470 4.23 9.19 1.00
N LEU A 471 3.66 8.48 0.02
CA LEU A 471 2.86 9.10 -1.05
C LEU A 471 1.59 9.75 -0.52
N PHE A 472 0.95 9.16 0.48
CA PHE A 472 -0.22 9.75 1.12
C PHE A 472 0.12 11.06 1.83
N MET A 473 1.26 11.14 2.54
CA MET A 473 1.70 12.40 3.14
C MET A 473 2.05 13.45 2.09
N GLN A 474 2.66 13.05 0.96
CA GLN A 474 2.88 13.98 -0.17
C GLN A 474 1.56 14.48 -0.76
N TYR A 475 0.56 13.60 -0.91
CA TYR A 475 -0.77 13.98 -1.35
C TYR A 475 -1.39 14.99 -0.39
N LEU A 476 -1.41 14.72 0.91
CA LEU A 476 -1.96 15.65 1.91
C LEU A 476 -1.25 17.00 1.88
N LYS A 477 0.08 17.00 1.81
CA LYS A 477 0.87 18.23 1.66
C LYS A 477 0.41 19.07 0.45
N ILE A 478 0.29 18.43 -0.71
CA ILE A 478 -0.15 19.11 -1.95
C ILE A 478 -1.58 19.64 -1.80
N GLN A 479 -2.51 18.82 -1.30
CA GLN A 479 -3.92 19.24 -1.13
C GLN A 479 -4.10 20.36 -0.11
N THR A 480 -3.20 20.46 0.86
CA THR A 480 -3.22 21.50 1.90
C THR A 480 -2.38 22.74 1.54
N ASN A 481 -1.82 22.80 0.32
CA ASN A 481 -0.96 23.88 -0.17
C ASN A 481 0.25 24.17 0.74
N GLN A 482 0.89 23.10 1.25
CA GLN A 482 2.10 23.16 2.07
C GLN A 482 3.37 22.85 1.26
#